data_AF-A0A1Q7TWK0-F1
#
_entry.id   AF-A0A1Q7TWK0-F1
#
_cell.length_a   1.000
_cell.length_b   1.000
_cell.length_c   1.000
_cell.angle_alpha   90.00
_cell.angle_beta   90.00
_cell.angle_gamma   90.00
#
_symmetry.space_group_name_H-M   'P 1'
#
loop_
_entity.id
_entity.type
_entity.pdbx_description
1 polymer ?
#
loop_
_entity_poly.entity_id
_entity_poly.type
_entity_poly.pdbx_seq_one_letter_code
_entity_poly.pdbx_strand_id
1 'polypeptide(L)'
;MPWARIFNDQEMLLAINTDPDQPHTAWVIVDYNLHAVGDRLQRLYTTGPSQEDQELTITDVLPNMKAVLLTVPAAGFVIYE
;
A
#
# COMPACT_ATOMS: atom_id res chain seq x y z
N MET A 1 -6.61 3.49 -8.38
CA MET A 1 -5.79 4.70 -8.17
C MET A 1 -5.35 4.74 -6.71
N PRO A 2 -4.07 4.50 -6.40
CA PRO A 2 -3.54 4.62 -5.04
C PRO A 2 -3.16 6.08 -4.71
N TRP A 3 -3.29 6.48 -3.44
CA TRP A 3 -2.74 7.73 -2.92
C TRP A 3 -2.17 7.54 -1.50
N ALA A 4 -1.32 8.44 -1.04
CA ALA A 4 -0.76 8.43 0.30
C ALA A 4 -1.09 9.74 1.04
N ARG A 5 -1.24 9.67 2.37
CA ARG A 5 -1.35 10.85 3.24
C ARG A 5 -0.36 10.76 4.41
N ILE A 6 0.32 11.86 4.68
CA ILE A 6 1.30 11.98 5.76
C ILE A 6 0.66 12.76 6.93
N PHE A 7 0.74 12.21 8.13
CA PHE A 7 0.39 12.88 9.40
C PHE A 7 1.63 12.95 10.30
N ASN A 8 2.25 14.13 10.39
CA ASN A 8 3.51 14.41 11.09
C ASN A 8 4.66 13.46 10.71
N ASP A 9 4.71 12.27 11.33
CA ASP A 9 5.79 11.28 11.22
C ASP A 9 5.29 9.90 10.74
N GLN A 10 4.01 9.79 10.38
CA GLN A 10 3.39 8.54 9.93
C GLN A 10 2.77 8.70 8.55
N GLU A 11 2.96 7.69 7.70
CA GLU A 11 2.36 7.61 6.38
C GLU A 11 1.24 6.57 6.38
N MET A 12 0.05 6.96 5.93
CA MET A 12 -1.03 6.00 5.66
C MET A 12 -1.18 5.81 4.16
N LEU A 13 -1.26 4.55 3.75
CA LEU A 13 -1.56 4.17 2.36
C LEU A 13 -3.02 3.82 2.21
N LEU A 14 -3.68 4.45 1.22
CA LEU A 14 -5.06 4.19 0.91
C LEU A 14 -5.18 3.96 -0.60
N ALA A 15 -5.82 2.87 -1.00
CA ALA A 15 -5.96 2.56 -2.42
C ALA A 15 -7.35 2.03 -2.75
N ILE A 16 -7.95 2.65 -3.77
CA ILE A 16 -9.24 2.25 -4.33
C ILE A 16 -8.99 1.61 -5.70
N ASN A 17 -9.59 0.45 -5.91
CA ASN A 17 -9.71 -0.19 -7.20
C ASN A 17 -11.14 0.01 -7.73
N THR A 18 -11.25 0.68 -8.88
CA THR A 18 -12.53 0.97 -9.55
C THR A 18 -12.87 -0.06 -10.62
N ASP A 19 -11.98 -1.02 -10.90
CA ASP A 19 -12.28 -2.17 -11.74
C ASP A 19 -13.20 -3.12 -10.96
N PRO A 20 -14.43 -3.37 -11.42
CA PRO A 20 -15.40 -4.18 -10.69
C PRO A 20 -15.11 -5.67 -10.75
N ASP A 21 -14.30 -6.12 -11.72
CA ASP A 21 -14.16 -7.52 -12.07
C ASP A 21 -12.79 -8.08 -11.67
N GLN A 22 -11.75 -7.24 -11.68
CA GLN A 22 -10.38 -7.71 -11.48
C GLN A 22 -9.67 -6.99 -10.32
N PRO A 23 -8.88 -7.72 -9.50
CA PRO A 23 -7.94 -7.09 -8.60
C PRO A 23 -6.83 -6.38 -9.39
N HIS A 24 -6.29 -5.31 -8.82
CA HIS A 24 -5.18 -4.56 -9.43
C HIS A 24 -3.99 -4.49 -8.49
N THR A 25 -2.81 -4.75 -9.04
CA THR A 25 -1.54 -4.65 -8.33
C THR A 25 -0.72 -3.49 -8.89
N ALA A 26 -0.21 -2.64 -8.02
CA ALA A 26 0.61 -1.49 -8.41
C ALA A 26 1.71 -1.21 -7.39
N TRP A 27 2.80 -0.63 -7.87
CA TRP A 27 3.80 -0.01 -7.00
C TRP A 27 3.26 1.30 -6.45
N VAL A 28 3.34 1.45 -5.14
CA VAL A 28 3.00 2.68 -4.42
C VAL A 28 4.27 3.22 -3.81
N ILE A 29 4.72 4.37 -4.28
CA ILE A 29 5.89 5.07 -3.73
C ILE A 29 5.51 5.56 -2.33
N VAL A 30 6.41 5.32 -1.38
CA VAL A 30 6.29 5.77 0.02
C VAL A 30 7.31 6.88 0.28
N ASP A 31 7.12 7.66 1.33
CA ASP A 31 8.03 8.72 1.71
C ASP A 31 9.43 8.14 2.02
N TYR A 32 10.44 8.72 1.37
CA TYR A 32 11.79 8.22 1.45
C TYR A 32 12.42 8.37 2.85
N ASN A 33 12.04 9.41 3.59
CA ASN A 33 12.64 9.74 4.89
C ASN A 33 11.88 9.10 6.06
N LEU A 34 10.59 8.79 5.89
CA LEU A 34 9.78 8.16 6.94
C LEU A 34 10.01 6.65 7.07
N HIS A 35 10.49 6.00 5.99
CA HIS A 35 10.59 4.55 5.94
C HIS A 35 11.99 4.05 5.60
N ALA A 36 12.36 2.91 6.16
CA ALA A 36 13.53 2.12 5.77
C ALA A 36 13.13 0.90 4.92
N VAL A 37 14.08 0.39 4.13
CA VAL A 37 13.89 -0.88 3.42
C VAL A 37 13.76 -2.02 4.44
N GLY A 38 12.76 -2.87 4.26
CA GLY A 38 12.42 -3.95 5.18
C GLY A 38 11.37 -3.57 6.23
N ASP A 39 11.02 -2.29 6.36
CA ASP A 39 9.89 -1.86 7.17
C ASP A 39 8.59 -2.48 6.64
N ARG A 40 7.61 -2.61 7.55
CA ARG A 40 6.34 -3.25 7.25
C ARG A 40 5.19 -2.32 7.55
N LEU A 41 4.27 -2.20 6.60
CA LEU A 41 3.00 -1.53 6.78
C LEU A 41 1.93 -2.59 7.08
N GLN A 42 1.19 -2.41 8.16
CA GLN A 42 0.11 -3.27 8.61
C GLN A 42 -1.19 -2.89 7.92
N ARG A 43 -1.95 -3.89 7.48
CA ARG A 43 -3.27 -3.68 6.88
C ARG A 43 -4.28 -3.36 7.98
N LEU A 44 -4.81 -2.14 7.94
CA LEU A 44 -5.88 -1.69 8.85
C LEU A 44 -7.26 -2.04 8.33
N TYR A 45 -7.44 -2.05 7.00
CA TYR A 45 -8.75 -2.27 6.38
C TYR A 45 -8.63 -2.92 5.00
N THR A 46 -9.60 -3.76 4.66
CA THR A 46 -9.84 -4.25 3.30
C THR A 46 -11.32 -4.56 3.10
N THR A 47 -11.82 -4.30 1.89
CA THR A 47 -13.14 -4.77 1.45
C THR A 47 -13.14 -6.21 0.93
N GLY A 48 -11.95 -6.79 0.66
CA GLY A 48 -11.80 -8.13 0.12
C GLY A 48 -11.73 -9.22 1.20
N PRO A 49 -11.64 -10.50 0.79
CA PRO A 49 -11.46 -11.60 1.73
C PRO A 49 -10.19 -11.37 2.58
N SER A 50 -10.33 -11.57 3.88
CA SER A 50 -9.34 -11.16 4.89
C SER A 50 -8.10 -12.05 4.99
N GLN A 51 -7.96 -13.08 4.14
CA GLN A 51 -7.00 -14.16 4.38
C GLN A 51 -5.57 -13.95 3.86
N GLU A 52 -5.30 -13.14 2.82
CA GLU A 52 -4.06 -13.37 2.07
C GLU A 52 -2.87 -12.43 2.30
N ASP A 53 -3.00 -11.21 2.83
CA ASP A 53 -1.82 -10.39 3.19
C ASP A 53 -2.14 -9.37 4.28
N GLN A 54 -1.52 -9.51 5.45
CA GLN A 54 -1.64 -8.55 6.55
C GLN A 54 -0.58 -7.44 6.49
N GLU A 55 0.51 -7.65 5.76
CA GLU A 55 1.67 -6.75 5.78
C GLU A 55 2.17 -6.45 4.38
N LEU A 56 2.62 -5.22 4.14
CA LEU A 56 3.40 -4.83 2.96
C LEU A 56 4.83 -4.54 3.37
N THR A 57 5.80 -5.07 2.63
CA THR A 57 7.21 -4.79 2.90
C THR A 57 7.71 -3.67 1.99
N ILE A 58 8.36 -2.68 2.59
CA ILE A 58 8.97 -1.56 1.88
C ILE A 58 10.28 -2.03 1.24
N THR A 59 10.42 -1.79 -0.06
CA THR A 59 11.60 -2.14 -0.85
C THR A 59 12.09 -0.95 -1.65
N ASP A 60 13.38 -0.94 -1.99
CA ASP A 60 13.88 -0.09 -3.05
C ASP A 60 13.42 -0.64 -4.40
N VAL A 61 12.87 0.24 -5.24
CA VAL A 61 12.44 -0.09 -6.61
C VAL A 61 13.29 0.63 -7.66
N LEU A 62 13.85 1.78 -7.30
CA LEU A 62 14.83 2.54 -8.07
C LEU A 62 15.80 3.24 -7.09
N PRO A 63 16.97 3.73 -7.54
CA PRO A 63 17.84 4.54 -6.70
C PRO A 63 17.07 5.71 -6.06
N ASN A 64 17.11 5.81 -4.73
CA ASN A 64 16.39 6.81 -3.94
C ASN A 64 14.85 6.74 -4.04
N MET A 65 14.29 5.59 -4.41
CA MET A 65 12.83 5.39 -4.48
C MET A 65 12.43 4.12 -3.76
N LYS A 66 11.72 4.31 -2.63
CA LYS A 66 11.13 3.24 -1.83
C LYS A 66 9.66 3.09 -2.20
N ALA A 67 9.19 1.86 -2.22
CA ALA A 67 7.80 1.56 -2.55
C ALA A 67 7.34 0.26 -1.91
N VAL A 68 6.03 0.05 -1.92
CA VAL A 68 5.38 -1.22 -1.64
C VAL A 68 4.65 -1.73 -2.88
N LEU A 69 4.59 -3.05 -3.05
CA LEU A 69 3.75 -3.68 -4.06
C LEU A 69 2.38 -3.97 -3.42
N LEU A 70 1.36 -3.22 -3.83
CA LEU A 70 0.04 -3.30 -3.23
C LEU A 70 -0.97 -3.90 -4.21
N THR A 71 -1.71 -4.91 -3.75
CA THR A 71 -2.86 -5.48 -4.46
C THR A 71 -4.16 -5.01 -3.83
N VAL A 72 -5.06 -4.47 -4.63
CA VAL A 72 -6.39 -4.04 -4.20
C VAL A 72 -7.45 -4.94 -4.86
N PRO A 73 -8.37 -5.55 -4.08
CA PRO A 73 -9.43 -6.41 -4.63
C PRO A 73 -10.30 -5.70 -5.68
N ALA A 74 -11.01 -6.47 -6.50
CA ALA A 74 -12.03 -5.95 -7.42
C ALA A 74 -13.08 -5.11 -6.66
N ALA A 75 -13.47 -3.97 -7.22
CA ALA A 75 -14.32 -2.95 -6.59
C ALA A 75 -13.89 -2.59 -5.15
N GLY A 76 -12.58 -2.69 -4.86
CA GLY A 76 -12.08 -2.77 -3.50
C GLY A 76 -11.45 -1.51 -2.95
N PHE A 77 -11.31 -1.48 -1.64
CA PHE A 77 -10.59 -0.45 -0.90
C PHE A 77 -9.74 -1.06 0.21
N VAL A 78 -8.53 -0.53 0.40
CA VAL A 78 -7.60 -0.97 1.44
C VAL A 78 -6.95 0.22 2.14
N ILE A 79 -6.57 0.02 3.41
CA ILE A 79 -5.81 0.97 4.23
C ILE A 79 -4.65 0.25 4.91
N TYR A 80 -3.46 0.87 4.89
CA TYR A 80 -2.27 0.41 5.60
C TYR A 80 -1.58 1.55 6.37
N GLU A 81 -0.86 1.20 7.43
CA GLU A 81 -0.03 2.09 8.28
C GLU A 81 1.28 1.39 8.69
#